data_AF-A0A0H3ECP1-F1
#
_entry.id   AF-A0A0H3ECP1-F1
#
_cell.length_a   1.000
_cell.length_b   1.000
_cell.length_c   1.000
_cell.angle_alpha   90.00
_cell.angle_beta   90.00
_cell.angle_gamma   90.00
#
_symmetry.space_group_name_H-M   'P 1'
#
loop_
_entity.id
_entity.type
_entity.pdbx_description
1 polymer ?
#
loop_
_entity_poly.entity_id
_entity_poly.type
_entity_poly.pdbx_seq_one_letter_code
_entity_poly.pdbx_strand_id
1 'polypeptide(L)'
;MGDYVPVLPFADYKWLFATKAPTEALGDPAVLLGLISRLNKIANGKIRYSGPEFAQVMQNLDRDIHTTVDLSRRVGERNLMRNSGQYWKTFGLIPAAPDHSGVIKLTDLAKSIAEGKVSQVDFAASMIISMKLPNTVNYTPEQVRDWEDHDLSIHPFKVILQIVRDLNEQGEGWLTNNELYSVVVPMAGDKQKHERIAEYVRRYRKNPHIVDNWPSSLQRSNDIRFTGEYLRFLNNFGYLQKEEEQLGLFEELENSRNRNRDNCRYFYIKDIDYQIQELLNGTWSENSSDLLEMIHKSDISSSVTMSSTLRKNSRPRQQQFRHDLLSAVPRCPITGVTVPEVLQAAHIKPHSYGGPEEMDNGLPLRADIHCLFDAGLLSLEPIGNTRLCHIELRGDQVKNNYHELIGKAFELPEITNMEYVKWRYENYLLGA
;
A
#
# COMPACT_ATOMS: atom_id res chain seq x y z
N MET A 1 4.26 12.48 39.59
CA MET A 1 3.80 11.30 38.82
C MET A 1 5.04 10.46 38.58
N GLY A 2 5.09 9.26 39.16
CA GLY A 2 6.31 8.43 39.17
C GLY A 2 6.71 7.90 37.79
N ASP A 3 7.91 7.33 37.73
CA ASP A 3 8.43 6.66 36.54
C ASP A 3 7.58 5.41 36.27
N TYR A 4 6.88 5.41 35.14
CA TYR A 4 6.12 4.25 34.66
C TYR A 4 7.06 3.33 33.89
N VAL A 5 6.96 2.04 34.16
CA VAL A 5 7.68 0.99 33.43
C VAL A 5 6.63 -0.04 33.00
N PRO A 6 6.47 -0.32 31.70
CA PRO A 6 5.49 -1.29 31.22
C PRO A 6 5.87 -2.71 31.68
N VAL A 7 4.87 -3.51 32.03
CA VAL A 7 5.06 -4.94 32.30
C VAL A 7 4.81 -5.69 30.99
N LEU A 8 5.84 -6.35 30.45
CA LEU A 8 5.62 -7.21 29.28
C LEU A 8 4.77 -8.43 29.69
N PRO A 9 3.81 -8.85 28.85
CA PRO A 9 2.94 -9.97 29.17
C PRO A 9 3.74 -11.28 29.30
N PHE A 10 4.75 -11.48 28.44
CA PHE A 10 5.66 -12.63 28.48
C PHE A 10 7.00 -12.26 27.81
N ALA A 11 8.03 -13.07 28.06
CA ALA A 11 9.43 -12.76 27.70
C ALA A 11 9.69 -12.53 26.19
N ASP A 12 8.95 -13.24 25.32
CA ASP A 12 9.11 -13.19 23.87
C ASP A 12 8.09 -12.25 23.18
N TYR A 13 7.42 -11.39 23.94
CA TYR A 13 6.41 -10.47 23.41
C TYR A 13 7.00 -9.50 22.39
N LYS A 14 6.47 -9.54 21.16
CA LYS A 14 6.78 -8.61 20.07
C LYS A 14 5.75 -8.64 18.95
N TRP A 15 5.68 -7.57 18.19
CA TRP A 15 4.84 -7.48 16.99
C TRP A 15 5.60 -8.06 15.80
N LEU A 16 5.16 -9.22 15.31
CA LEU A 16 5.74 -9.89 14.14
C LEU A 16 4.98 -9.54 12.87
N PHE A 17 5.74 -9.26 11.81
CA PHE A 17 5.19 -8.96 10.48
C PHE A 17 5.84 -9.84 9.41
N ALA A 18 5.02 -10.65 8.74
CA ALA A 18 5.42 -11.56 7.67
C ALA A 18 6.60 -12.47 8.04
N THR A 19 7.84 -12.06 7.77
CA THR A 19 9.03 -12.91 7.96
C THR A 19 9.85 -12.47 9.15
N LYS A 20 10.76 -13.34 9.63
CA LYS A 20 11.77 -13.01 10.66
C LYS A 20 12.92 -12.11 10.15
N ALA A 21 12.90 -11.74 8.87
CA ALA A 21 13.85 -10.86 8.21
C ALA A 21 13.11 -10.05 7.13
N PRO A 22 12.40 -8.98 7.53
CA PRO A 22 11.52 -8.25 6.64
C PRO A 22 12.33 -7.64 5.50
N THR A 23 11.75 -7.68 4.32
CA THR A 23 12.30 -7.02 3.14
C THR A 23 11.31 -5.93 2.77
N GLU A 24 11.60 -4.71 3.22
CA GLU A 24 10.65 -3.58 3.23
C GLU A 24 9.95 -3.36 1.89
N ALA A 25 10.69 -3.52 0.79
CA ALA A 25 10.18 -3.34 -0.56
C ALA A 25 9.14 -4.40 -0.99
N LEU A 26 9.02 -5.54 -0.32
CA LEU A 26 7.99 -6.54 -0.64
C LEU A 26 6.58 -6.13 -0.19
N GLY A 27 6.48 -5.21 0.79
CA GLY A 27 5.21 -4.62 1.22
C GLY A 27 4.78 -3.43 0.35
N ASP A 28 5.59 -3.03 -0.64
CA ASP A 28 5.22 -2.02 -1.62
C ASP A 28 4.08 -2.56 -2.51
N PRO A 29 2.99 -1.80 -2.74
CA PRO A 29 1.88 -2.22 -3.58
C PRO A 29 2.33 -2.65 -4.99
N ALA A 30 3.39 -2.05 -5.54
CA ALA A 30 3.98 -2.45 -6.82
C ALA A 30 4.49 -3.87 -6.83
N VAL A 31 5.20 -4.28 -5.77
CA VAL A 31 5.68 -5.64 -5.67
C VAL A 31 4.53 -6.56 -5.25
N LEU A 32 3.81 -6.19 -4.20
CA LEU A 32 2.80 -7.03 -3.55
C LEU A 32 1.64 -7.33 -4.48
N LEU A 33 0.95 -6.29 -4.96
CA LEU A 33 -0.25 -6.41 -5.78
C LEU A 33 0.10 -6.55 -7.27
N GLY A 34 1.20 -5.94 -7.72
CA GLY A 34 1.72 -6.14 -9.07
C GLY A 34 2.12 -7.58 -9.36
N LEU A 35 2.64 -8.32 -8.37
CA LEU A 35 2.86 -9.76 -8.51
C LEU A 35 1.53 -10.51 -8.58
N ILE A 36 0.56 -10.22 -7.69
CA ILE A 36 -0.75 -10.89 -7.69
C ILE A 36 -1.49 -10.73 -9.02
N SER A 37 -1.50 -9.52 -9.58
CA SER A 37 -2.13 -9.24 -10.88
C SER A 37 -1.54 -10.11 -12.00
N ARG A 38 -0.21 -10.30 -12.02
CA ARG A 38 0.48 -11.15 -13.00
C ARG A 38 0.27 -12.63 -12.75
N LEU A 39 0.30 -13.06 -11.49
CA LEU A 39 0.05 -14.46 -11.11
C LEU A 39 -1.37 -14.89 -11.48
N ASN A 40 -2.36 -14.00 -11.36
CA ASN A 40 -3.75 -14.31 -11.70
C ASN A 40 -3.91 -14.79 -13.15
N LYS A 41 -3.09 -14.27 -14.06
CA LYS A 41 -3.08 -14.66 -15.49
C LYS A 41 -2.58 -16.09 -15.73
N ILE A 42 -1.82 -16.66 -14.80
CA ILE A 42 -1.18 -17.98 -14.95
C ILE A 42 -1.61 -18.99 -13.87
N ALA A 43 -2.38 -18.56 -12.85
CA ALA A 43 -2.83 -19.40 -11.74
C ALA A 43 -3.95 -20.38 -12.14
N ASN A 44 -3.62 -21.34 -13.00
CA ASN A 44 -4.56 -22.32 -13.57
C ASN A 44 -4.58 -23.69 -12.84
N GLY A 45 -3.96 -23.76 -11.66
CA GLY A 45 -3.86 -25.00 -10.86
C GLY A 45 -2.81 -26.01 -11.33
N LYS A 46 -2.03 -25.70 -12.37
CA LYS A 46 -0.95 -26.56 -12.89
C LYS A 46 0.43 -25.92 -12.80
N ILE A 47 0.51 -24.61 -13.02
CA ILE A 47 1.78 -23.87 -13.06
C ILE A 47 2.38 -23.77 -11.64
N ARG A 48 3.70 -23.94 -11.56
CA ARG A 48 4.47 -23.94 -10.31
C ARG A 48 5.35 -22.70 -10.19
N TYR A 49 5.65 -22.29 -8.95
CA TYR A 49 6.57 -21.18 -8.65
C TYR A 49 8.03 -21.44 -9.07
N SER A 50 8.43 -22.69 -9.30
CA SER A 50 9.74 -23.03 -9.87
C SER A 50 9.76 -23.08 -11.41
N GLY A 51 8.60 -22.95 -12.05
CA GLY A 51 8.45 -23.08 -13.50
C GLY A 51 8.88 -21.84 -14.29
N PRO A 52 9.09 -21.99 -15.60
CA PRO A 52 9.52 -20.89 -16.48
C PRO A 52 8.48 -19.76 -16.58
N GLU A 53 7.19 -20.06 -16.48
CA GLU A 53 6.13 -19.05 -16.53
C GLU A 53 6.19 -18.09 -15.34
N PHE A 54 6.45 -18.61 -14.13
CA PHE A 54 6.70 -17.78 -12.97
C PHE A 54 7.98 -16.95 -13.14
N ALA A 55 9.04 -17.55 -13.70
CA ALA A 55 10.28 -16.82 -13.95
C ALA A 55 10.07 -15.62 -14.89
N GLN A 56 9.26 -15.80 -15.94
CA GLN A 56 8.90 -14.71 -16.85
C GLN A 56 8.08 -13.62 -16.15
N VAL A 57 7.13 -14.00 -15.28
CA VAL A 57 6.37 -13.04 -14.45
C VAL A 57 7.30 -12.19 -13.60
N MET A 58 8.29 -12.82 -12.95
CA MET A 58 9.25 -12.13 -12.10
C MET A 58 10.16 -11.20 -12.90
N GLN A 59 10.68 -11.64 -14.05
CA GLN A 59 11.51 -10.81 -14.93
C GLN A 59 10.75 -9.60 -15.49
N ASN A 60 9.50 -9.80 -15.90
CA ASN A 60 8.65 -8.70 -16.36
C ASN A 60 8.39 -7.71 -15.23
N LEU A 61 8.00 -8.19 -14.04
CA LEU A 61 7.78 -7.33 -12.89
C LEU A 61 9.04 -6.53 -12.53
N ASP A 62 10.21 -7.19 -12.43
CA ASP A 62 11.50 -6.54 -12.12
C ASP A 62 11.86 -5.40 -13.10
N ARG A 63 11.54 -5.60 -14.39
CA ARG A 63 11.74 -4.58 -15.42
C ARG A 63 10.75 -3.42 -15.28
N ASP A 64 9.52 -3.72 -14.90
CA ASP A 64 8.43 -2.76 -14.94
C ASP A 64 8.44 -1.84 -13.70
N ILE A 65 8.83 -2.32 -12.53
CA ILE A 65 8.74 -1.52 -11.29
C ILE A 65 10.12 -1.13 -10.75
N HIS A 66 10.21 0.03 -10.10
CA HIS A 66 11.38 0.36 -9.31
C HIS A 66 11.32 -0.34 -7.95
N THR A 67 12.30 -1.18 -7.64
CA THR A 67 12.38 -1.86 -6.35
C THR A 67 13.83 -2.13 -5.96
N THR A 68 14.11 -2.17 -4.66
CA THR A 68 15.43 -2.56 -4.15
C THR A 68 15.63 -4.08 -4.12
N VAL A 69 14.61 -4.85 -4.46
CA VAL A 69 14.68 -6.32 -4.50
C VAL A 69 14.93 -6.75 -5.93
N ASP A 70 16.02 -7.47 -6.16
CA ASP A 70 16.26 -8.16 -7.43
C ASP A 70 15.25 -9.32 -7.58
N LEU A 71 14.15 -9.06 -8.28
CA LEU A 71 13.04 -10.01 -8.47
C LEU A 71 13.40 -11.02 -9.57
N SER A 72 14.10 -10.59 -10.62
CA SER A 72 14.45 -11.43 -11.77
C SER A 72 15.36 -12.60 -11.41
N ARG A 73 16.20 -12.48 -10.37
CA ARG A 73 17.03 -13.59 -9.86
C ARG A 73 16.32 -14.50 -8.86
N ARG A 74 15.13 -14.15 -8.37
CA ARG A 74 14.38 -14.93 -7.36
C ARG A 74 13.39 -15.89 -8.01
N VAL A 75 13.93 -16.77 -8.86
CA VAL A 75 13.18 -17.74 -9.67
C VAL A 75 13.70 -19.17 -9.47
N GLY A 76 13.05 -20.16 -10.11
CA GLY A 76 13.44 -21.57 -10.02
C GLY A 76 13.27 -22.16 -8.62
N GLU A 77 14.20 -23.01 -8.19
CA GLU A 77 14.12 -23.73 -6.91
C GLU A 77 14.25 -22.84 -5.66
N ARG A 78 14.92 -21.68 -5.80
CA ARG A 78 15.10 -20.68 -4.74
C ARG A 78 14.26 -19.43 -5.01
N ASN A 79 13.05 -19.62 -5.50
CA ASN A 79 12.16 -18.52 -5.88
C ASN A 79 11.70 -17.65 -4.68
N LEU A 80 11.18 -16.47 -5.01
CA LEU A 80 10.68 -15.50 -4.04
C LEU A 80 9.61 -16.09 -3.12
N MET A 81 8.66 -16.87 -3.65
CA MET A 81 7.53 -17.37 -2.89
C MET A 81 7.94 -18.42 -1.85
N ARG A 82 8.99 -19.19 -2.11
CA ARG A 82 9.57 -20.12 -1.15
C ARG A 82 10.25 -19.41 0.03
N ASN A 83 10.95 -18.30 -0.24
CA ASN A 83 11.75 -17.59 0.77
C ASN A 83 10.98 -16.48 1.50
N SER A 84 9.99 -15.89 0.83
CA SER A 84 9.32 -14.66 1.27
C SER A 84 7.81 -14.67 1.01
N GLY A 85 7.22 -15.79 0.58
CA GLY A 85 5.77 -15.91 0.33
C GLY A 85 4.90 -15.61 1.55
N GLN A 86 5.51 -15.59 2.73
CA GLN A 86 4.91 -15.19 3.99
C GLN A 86 4.31 -13.76 3.97
N TYR A 87 4.85 -12.84 3.15
CA TYR A 87 4.24 -11.53 2.93
C TYR A 87 2.83 -11.67 2.35
N TRP A 88 2.70 -12.40 1.25
CA TRP A 88 1.40 -12.66 0.61
C TRP A 88 0.47 -13.49 1.49
N LYS A 89 0.99 -14.40 2.34
CA LYS A 89 0.16 -15.10 3.34
C LYS A 89 -0.38 -14.16 4.41
N THR A 90 0.46 -13.25 4.91
CA THR A 90 0.10 -12.27 5.96
C THR A 90 -1.06 -11.40 5.51
N PHE A 91 -1.05 -11.01 4.23
CA PHE A 91 -2.09 -10.22 3.61
C PHE A 91 -3.25 -11.05 3.03
N GLY A 92 -3.28 -12.36 3.25
CA GLY A 92 -4.34 -13.23 2.75
C GLY A 92 -4.46 -13.30 1.23
N LEU A 93 -3.37 -13.02 0.49
CA LEU A 93 -3.34 -13.02 -0.98
C LEU A 93 -3.04 -14.42 -1.56
N ILE A 94 -2.38 -15.27 -0.77
CA ILE A 94 -2.21 -16.70 -1.06
C ILE A 94 -2.62 -17.53 0.16
N PRO A 95 -2.97 -18.82 -0.01
CA PRO A 95 -3.34 -19.67 1.12
C PRO A 95 -2.27 -19.72 2.23
N ALA A 96 -2.70 -19.53 3.48
CA ALA A 96 -1.81 -19.59 4.64
C ALA A 96 -1.31 -21.02 4.91
N ALA A 97 -2.19 -22.01 4.69
CA ALA A 97 -1.91 -23.42 4.93
C ALA A 97 -0.62 -23.88 4.20
N PRO A 98 0.18 -24.77 4.81
CA PRO A 98 1.33 -25.35 4.14
C PRO A 98 0.91 -26.04 2.83
N ASP A 99 1.58 -25.70 1.74
CA ASP A 99 1.39 -26.34 0.45
C ASP A 99 2.75 -26.73 -0.13
N HIS A 100 2.99 -28.03 -0.22
CA HIS A 100 4.24 -28.60 -0.75
C HIS A 100 4.20 -28.83 -2.26
N SER A 101 3.05 -28.61 -2.92
CA SER A 101 2.94 -28.77 -4.37
C SER A 101 3.75 -27.71 -5.14
N GLY A 102 3.98 -26.54 -4.53
CA GLY A 102 4.60 -25.39 -5.21
C GLY A 102 3.76 -24.83 -6.35
N VAL A 103 2.50 -25.27 -6.49
CA VAL A 103 1.55 -24.76 -7.49
C VAL A 103 1.10 -23.35 -7.10
N ILE A 104 0.98 -22.48 -8.10
CA ILE A 104 0.50 -21.12 -7.91
C ILE A 104 -0.98 -21.18 -7.52
N LYS A 105 -1.30 -20.63 -6.35
CA LYS A 105 -2.67 -20.55 -5.80
C LYS A 105 -2.91 -19.16 -5.23
N LEU A 106 -4.02 -18.56 -5.63
CA LEU A 106 -4.49 -17.27 -5.14
C LEU A 106 -5.76 -17.46 -4.32
N THR A 107 -5.94 -16.65 -3.29
CA THR A 107 -7.21 -16.55 -2.56
C THR A 107 -8.26 -15.81 -3.40
N ASP A 108 -9.52 -15.88 -2.99
CA ASP A 108 -10.59 -15.15 -3.66
C ASP A 108 -10.44 -13.62 -3.50
N LEU A 109 -9.86 -13.17 -2.39
CA LEU A 109 -9.44 -11.78 -2.20
C LEU A 109 -8.41 -11.36 -3.27
N ALA A 110 -7.34 -12.14 -3.46
CA ALA A 110 -6.32 -11.83 -4.45
C ALA A 110 -6.86 -11.80 -5.88
N LYS A 111 -7.74 -12.73 -6.24
CA LYS A 111 -8.43 -12.71 -7.55
C LYS A 111 -9.31 -11.48 -7.69
N SER A 112 -10.08 -11.13 -6.66
CA SER A 112 -10.96 -9.96 -6.68
C SER A 112 -10.17 -8.65 -6.86
N ILE A 113 -9.00 -8.52 -6.21
CA ILE A 113 -8.08 -7.40 -6.42
C ILE A 113 -7.54 -7.41 -7.86
N ALA A 114 -7.06 -8.56 -8.33
CA ALA A 114 -6.52 -8.73 -9.68
C ALA A 114 -7.56 -8.61 -10.81
N GLU A 115 -8.85 -8.57 -10.49
CA GLU A 115 -9.95 -8.33 -11.42
C GLU A 115 -10.53 -6.92 -11.28
N GLY A 116 -10.01 -6.11 -10.34
CA GLY A 116 -10.51 -4.76 -10.05
C GLY A 116 -11.86 -4.73 -9.33
N LYS A 117 -12.30 -5.84 -8.74
CA LYS A 117 -13.52 -5.91 -7.91
C LYS A 117 -13.30 -5.36 -6.50
N VAL A 118 -12.08 -5.44 -6.01
CA VAL A 118 -11.64 -4.86 -4.73
C VAL A 118 -10.53 -3.86 -5.02
N SER A 119 -10.73 -2.61 -4.63
CA SER A 119 -9.70 -1.58 -4.81
C SER A 119 -8.54 -1.80 -3.85
N GLN A 120 -7.38 -1.20 -4.14
CA GLN A 120 -6.22 -1.27 -3.24
C GLN A 120 -6.52 -0.65 -1.87
N VAL A 121 -7.35 0.40 -1.86
CA VAL A 121 -7.75 1.08 -0.63
C VAL A 121 -8.74 0.23 0.17
N ASP A 122 -9.68 -0.45 -0.48
CA ASP A 122 -10.59 -1.39 0.19
C ASP A 122 -9.81 -2.56 0.80
N PHE A 123 -8.85 -3.11 0.06
CA PHE A 123 -7.93 -4.10 0.56
C PHE A 123 -7.22 -3.60 1.81
N ALA A 124 -6.65 -2.39 1.77
CA ALA A 124 -5.92 -1.83 2.90
C ALA A 124 -6.82 -1.54 4.11
N ALA A 125 -8.01 -0.98 3.89
CA ALA A 125 -9.04 -0.80 4.91
C ALA A 125 -9.39 -2.12 5.59
N SER A 126 -9.58 -3.18 4.79
CA SER A 126 -9.89 -4.51 5.34
C SER A 126 -8.76 -5.04 6.22
N MET A 127 -7.50 -4.78 5.88
CA MET A 127 -6.35 -5.15 6.71
C MET A 127 -6.26 -4.32 7.99
N ILE A 128 -6.53 -3.01 7.92
CA ILE A 128 -6.58 -2.13 9.10
C ILE A 128 -7.63 -2.63 10.10
N ILE A 129 -8.79 -3.06 9.61
CA ILE A 129 -9.88 -3.55 10.44
C ILE A 129 -9.59 -4.95 10.99
N SER A 130 -9.18 -5.89 10.14
CA SER A 130 -9.15 -7.31 10.47
C SER A 130 -7.83 -7.81 11.04
N MET A 131 -6.69 -7.16 10.76
CA MET A 131 -5.40 -7.67 11.21
C MET A 131 -5.29 -7.62 12.73
N LYS A 132 -5.11 -8.79 13.34
CA LYS A 132 -4.87 -8.98 14.77
C LYS A 132 -3.50 -9.62 15.03
N LEU A 133 -2.94 -9.32 16.19
CA LEU A 133 -1.82 -10.02 16.80
C LEU A 133 -2.33 -10.71 18.07
N PRO A 134 -1.97 -11.98 18.30
CA PRO A 134 -1.19 -12.82 17.39
C PRO A 134 -2.05 -13.21 16.17
N ASN A 135 -1.41 -13.76 15.14
CA ASN A 135 -2.11 -14.45 14.06
C ASN A 135 -1.35 -15.74 13.71
N THR A 136 -2.08 -16.72 13.19
CA THR A 136 -1.54 -18.06 12.87
C THR A 136 -0.56 -18.08 11.70
N VAL A 137 -0.43 -16.95 10.99
CA VAL A 137 0.49 -16.78 9.88
C VAL A 137 1.88 -16.43 10.43
N ASN A 138 1.98 -15.39 11.26
CA ASN A 138 3.26 -14.83 11.71
C ASN A 138 3.79 -15.47 13.00
N TYR A 139 2.92 -16.15 13.76
CA TYR A 139 3.24 -16.73 15.07
C TYR A 139 3.12 -18.26 15.02
N THR A 140 3.99 -18.95 15.75
CA THR A 140 3.83 -20.41 15.95
C THR A 140 2.63 -20.69 16.87
N PRO A 141 2.07 -21.92 16.87
CA PRO A 141 0.99 -22.28 17.78
C PRO A 141 1.32 -22.04 19.26
N GLU A 142 2.58 -22.24 19.66
CA GLU A 142 3.07 -21.95 21.02
C GLU A 142 2.99 -20.46 21.31
N GLN A 143 3.50 -19.62 20.40
CA GLN A 143 3.43 -18.18 20.56
C GLN A 143 1.99 -17.67 20.55
N VAL A 144 1.09 -18.24 19.74
CA VAL A 144 -0.34 -17.88 19.77
C VAL A 144 -0.92 -18.17 21.16
N ARG A 145 -0.62 -19.35 21.74
CA ARG A 145 -1.04 -19.69 23.10
C ARG A 145 -0.51 -18.72 24.14
N ASP A 146 0.76 -18.29 24.05
CA ASP A 146 1.32 -17.31 24.99
C ASP A 146 0.50 -16.01 25.01
N TRP A 147 0.00 -15.54 23.87
CA TRP A 147 -0.85 -14.35 23.82
C TRP A 147 -2.27 -14.62 24.37
N GLU A 148 -2.85 -15.78 24.04
CA GLU A 148 -4.18 -16.19 24.50
C GLU A 148 -4.22 -16.37 26.04
N ASP A 149 -3.19 -17.00 26.61
CA ASP A 149 -3.05 -17.22 28.06
C ASP A 149 -2.95 -15.90 28.85
N HIS A 150 -2.58 -14.80 28.17
CA HIS A 150 -2.50 -13.45 28.75
C HIS A 150 -3.67 -12.54 28.34
N ASP A 151 -4.71 -13.10 27.71
CA ASP A 151 -5.88 -12.36 27.22
C ASP A 151 -5.48 -11.14 26.39
N LEU A 152 -4.52 -11.34 25.48
CA LEU A 152 -3.95 -10.26 24.68
C LEU A 152 -4.27 -10.45 23.20
N SER A 153 -5.00 -9.48 22.67
CA SER A 153 -5.19 -9.31 21.23
C SER A 153 -5.02 -7.86 20.85
N ILE A 154 -4.25 -7.59 19.81
CA ILE A 154 -3.91 -6.23 19.38
C ILE A 154 -4.26 -6.05 17.91
N HIS A 155 -4.93 -4.95 17.58
CA HIS A 155 -5.07 -4.47 16.21
C HIS A 155 -3.99 -3.42 15.92
N PRO A 156 -2.82 -3.82 15.40
CA PRO A 156 -1.64 -2.95 15.35
C PRO A 156 -1.88 -1.69 14.52
N PHE A 157 -2.56 -1.80 13.39
CA PHE A 157 -2.89 -0.64 12.55
C PHE A 157 -3.83 0.33 13.25
N LYS A 158 -4.87 -0.15 13.95
CA LYS A 158 -5.79 0.70 14.71
C LYS A 158 -5.07 1.43 15.84
N VAL A 159 -4.25 0.71 16.61
CA VAL A 159 -3.46 1.30 17.71
C VAL A 159 -2.53 2.39 17.18
N ILE A 160 -1.82 2.15 16.07
CA ILE A 160 -0.95 3.17 15.45
C ILE A 160 -1.79 4.39 15.04
N LEU A 161 -2.87 4.20 14.27
CA LEU A 161 -3.70 5.30 13.79
C LEU A 161 -4.33 6.12 14.94
N GLN A 162 -4.78 5.46 16.02
CA GLN A 162 -5.26 6.13 17.23
C GLN A 162 -4.16 7.01 17.85
N ILE A 163 -2.95 6.46 18.05
CA ILE A 163 -1.83 7.20 18.64
C ILE A 163 -1.41 8.39 17.77
N VAL A 164 -1.24 8.19 16.46
CA VAL A 164 -0.83 9.31 15.58
C VAL A 164 -1.91 10.38 15.52
N ARG A 165 -3.19 10.00 15.61
CA ARG A 165 -4.32 10.94 15.71
C ARG A 165 -4.30 11.74 17.02
N ASP A 166 -4.09 11.09 18.17
CA ASP A 166 -3.95 11.79 19.46
C ASP A 166 -2.75 12.75 19.46
N LEU A 167 -1.62 12.31 18.90
CA LEU A 167 -0.44 13.15 18.73
C LEU A 167 -0.72 14.35 17.82
N ASN A 168 -1.56 14.17 16.80
CA ASN A 168 -1.97 15.23 15.89
C ASN A 168 -2.80 16.32 16.58
N GLU A 169 -3.69 15.95 17.50
CA GLU A 169 -4.43 16.89 18.34
C GLU A 169 -3.50 17.75 19.22
N GLN A 170 -2.31 17.22 19.54
CA GLN A 170 -1.27 17.91 20.30
C GLN A 170 -0.26 18.67 19.41
N GLY A 171 -0.46 18.71 18.09
CA GLY A 171 0.41 19.38 17.12
C GLY A 171 1.66 18.59 16.73
N GLU A 172 1.78 17.32 17.14
CA GLU A 172 2.94 16.46 16.86
C GLU A 172 2.54 15.14 16.16
N GLY A 173 1.56 15.23 15.24
CA GLY A 173 0.89 14.13 14.55
C GLY A 173 1.75 13.31 13.60
N TRP A 174 2.79 12.70 14.11
CA TRP A 174 3.66 11.75 13.41
C TRP A 174 4.15 10.68 14.37
N LEU A 175 4.67 9.58 13.83
CA LEU A 175 5.35 8.53 14.60
C LEU A 175 6.57 8.03 13.81
N THR A 176 7.62 7.63 14.51
CA THR A 176 8.78 6.95 13.91
C THR A 176 8.79 5.46 14.24
N ASN A 177 9.58 4.68 13.49
CA ASN A 177 9.75 3.26 13.80
C ASN A 177 10.40 3.05 15.18
N ASN A 178 11.35 3.92 15.55
CA ASN A 178 11.99 3.90 16.86
C ASN A 178 11.00 4.18 18.00
N GLU A 179 10.08 5.12 17.83
CA GLU A 179 9.01 5.40 18.82
C GLU A 179 7.98 4.27 18.90
N LEU A 180 7.61 3.70 17.75
CA LEU A 180 6.72 2.54 17.69
C LEU A 180 7.31 1.36 18.48
N TYR A 181 8.58 1.06 18.24
CA TYR A 181 9.25 -0.04 18.91
C TYR A 181 9.54 0.24 20.40
N SER A 182 10.12 1.41 20.72
CA SER A 182 10.61 1.72 22.07
C SER A 182 9.51 2.10 23.05
N VAL A 183 8.39 2.64 22.56
CA VAL A 183 7.30 3.14 23.41
C VAL A 183 6.00 2.38 23.18
N VAL A 184 5.51 2.37 21.94
CA VAL A 184 4.16 1.89 21.64
C VAL A 184 4.02 0.39 21.89
N VAL A 185 4.95 -0.43 21.37
CA VAL A 185 4.87 -1.88 21.51
C VAL A 185 4.88 -2.32 22.98
N PRO A 186 5.85 -1.92 23.84
CA PRO A 186 5.84 -2.29 25.25
C PRO A 186 4.55 -1.88 25.98
N MET A 187 4.09 -0.64 25.77
CA MET A 187 2.87 -0.15 26.44
C MET A 187 1.59 -0.81 25.95
N ALA A 188 1.53 -1.20 24.68
CA ALA A 188 0.41 -1.97 24.14
C ALA A 188 0.38 -3.40 24.73
N GLY A 189 1.55 -3.99 25.00
CA GLY A 189 1.66 -5.27 25.72
C GLY A 189 1.14 -5.17 27.16
N ASP A 190 1.40 -4.04 27.81
CA ASP A 190 0.87 -3.68 29.14
C ASP A 190 -0.58 -3.12 29.09
N LYS A 191 -1.29 -3.33 27.97
CA LYS A 191 -2.71 -2.96 27.76
C LYS A 191 -3.01 -1.48 28.07
N GLN A 192 -2.05 -0.57 27.88
CA GLN A 192 -2.28 0.87 28.07
C GLN A 192 -3.15 1.43 26.93
N LYS A 193 -3.98 2.43 27.27
CA LYS A 193 -4.81 3.14 26.28
C LYS A 193 -3.97 4.04 25.38
N HIS A 194 -4.43 4.24 24.15
CA HIS A 194 -3.70 4.97 23.12
C HIS A 194 -3.36 6.42 23.53
N GLU A 195 -4.21 7.10 24.29
CA GLU A 195 -3.98 8.49 24.74
C GLU A 195 -2.78 8.57 25.68
N ARG A 196 -2.66 7.58 26.58
CA ARG A 196 -1.52 7.48 27.49
C ARG A 196 -0.25 7.10 26.73
N ILE A 197 -0.35 6.23 25.73
CA ILE A 197 0.78 5.89 24.87
C ILE A 197 1.27 7.14 24.13
N ALA A 198 0.36 7.94 23.55
CA ALA A 198 0.68 9.20 22.89
C ALA A 198 1.38 10.19 23.83
N GLU A 199 0.93 10.31 25.08
CA GLU A 199 1.62 11.10 26.11
C GLU A 199 3.08 10.65 26.30
N TYR A 200 3.31 9.34 26.41
CA TYR A 200 4.65 8.77 26.59
C TYR A 200 5.54 8.92 25.36
N VAL A 201 4.99 8.86 24.15
CA VAL A 201 5.72 9.20 22.91
C VAL A 201 6.22 10.64 22.98
N ARG A 202 5.39 11.61 23.39
CA ARG A 202 5.80 13.01 23.53
C ARG A 202 6.85 13.21 24.64
N ARG A 203 6.75 12.46 25.73
CA ARG A 203 7.77 12.47 26.79
C ARG A 203 9.09 11.90 26.29
N TYR A 204 9.05 10.80 25.53
CA TYR A 204 10.23 10.17 24.94
C TYR A 204 10.94 11.12 23.97
N ARG A 205 10.20 11.90 23.17
CA ARG A 205 10.76 12.96 22.31
C ARG A 205 11.55 14.02 23.08
N LYS A 206 11.12 14.36 24.30
CA LYS A 206 11.80 15.34 25.17
C LYS A 206 12.98 14.74 25.91
N ASN A 207 12.87 13.48 26.29
CA ASN A 207 13.91 12.75 27.01
C ASN A 207 13.84 11.26 26.66
N PRO A 208 14.70 10.76 25.75
CA PRO A 208 14.72 9.34 25.41
C PRO A 208 15.06 8.42 26.59
N HIS A 209 15.74 8.93 27.62
CA HIS A 209 16.15 8.12 28.79
C HIS A 209 14.99 7.63 29.66
N ILE A 210 13.75 8.09 29.43
CA ILE A 210 12.59 7.62 30.19
C ILE A 210 12.29 6.13 29.97
N VAL A 211 12.84 5.52 28.91
CA VAL A 211 12.67 4.08 28.61
C VAL A 211 13.93 3.26 28.88
N ASP A 212 14.99 3.84 29.45
CA ASP A 212 16.27 3.13 29.68
C ASP A 212 16.10 1.89 30.57
N ASN A 213 15.15 1.95 31.51
CA ASN A 213 14.82 0.85 32.42
C ASN A 213 13.64 0.00 31.95
N TRP A 214 13.12 0.22 30.74
CA TRP A 214 12.01 -0.56 30.22
C TRP A 214 12.48 -1.94 29.76
N PRO A 215 11.63 -2.97 29.92
CA PRO A 215 11.95 -4.29 29.40
C PRO A 215 12.09 -4.24 27.88
N SER A 216 13.23 -4.72 27.37
CA SER A 216 13.50 -4.80 25.95
C SER A 216 12.71 -5.94 25.32
N SER A 217 11.88 -5.64 24.33
CA SER A 217 11.32 -6.64 23.40
C SER A 217 12.27 -7.00 22.24
N LEU A 218 13.48 -6.39 22.16
CA LEU A 218 14.53 -6.74 21.21
C LEU A 218 15.32 -7.90 21.78
N GLN A 219 15.13 -9.06 21.18
CA GLN A 219 16.00 -10.19 21.41
C GLN A 219 17.01 -10.36 20.27
N ARG A 220 16.75 -9.73 19.10
CA ARG A 220 17.60 -9.81 17.89
C ARG A 220 17.70 -8.45 17.19
N SER A 221 18.81 -8.22 16.51
CA SER A 221 19.10 -6.97 15.76
C SER A 221 18.07 -6.61 14.68
N ASN A 222 17.30 -7.58 14.18
CA ASN A 222 16.29 -7.36 13.14
C ASN A 222 14.89 -7.09 13.69
N ASP A 223 14.66 -7.18 15.02
CA ASP A 223 13.31 -7.10 15.59
C ASP A 223 12.66 -5.71 15.37
N ILE A 224 13.46 -4.63 15.32
CA ILE A 224 13.01 -3.26 14.99
C ILE A 224 12.43 -3.17 13.56
N ARG A 225 12.84 -4.06 12.65
CA ARG A 225 12.38 -4.00 11.25
C ARG A 225 10.94 -4.48 11.10
N PHE A 226 10.44 -5.32 12.02
CA PHE A 226 9.05 -5.80 11.98
C PHE A 226 8.06 -4.66 12.18
N THR A 227 8.32 -3.79 13.17
CA THR A 227 7.42 -2.69 13.51
C THR A 227 7.33 -1.65 12.38
N GLY A 228 8.42 -1.45 11.64
CA GLY A 228 8.44 -0.51 10.53
C GLY A 228 7.52 -0.92 9.37
N GLU A 229 7.23 -2.22 9.21
CA GLU A 229 6.32 -2.68 8.15
C GLU A 229 4.89 -2.16 8.35
N TYR A 230 4.44 -1.97 9.60
CA TYR A 230 3.11 -1.42 9.84
C TYR A 230 3.01 0.05 9.40
N LEU A 231 4.02 0.86 9.72
CA LEU A 231 4.08 2.26 9.28
C LEU A 231 4.21 2.36 7.75
N ARG A 232 5.06 1.51 7.15
CA ARG A 232 5.20 1.43 5.69
C ARG A 232 3.90 1.02 5.02
N PHE A 233 3.18 0.03 5.54
CA PHE A 233 1.87 -0.36 5.00
C PHE A 233 0.89 0.81 5.02
N LEU A 234 0.72 1.48 6.17
CA LEU A 234 -0.18 2.63 6.27
C LEU A 234 0.23 3.75 5.32
N ASN A 235 1.53 4.00 5.13
CA ASN A 235 2.03 4.96 4.14
C ASN A 235 1.69 4.55 2.70
N ASN A 236 2.04 3.32 2.34
CA ASN A 236 1.90 2.78 1.00
C ASN A 236 0.46 2.80 0.48
N PHE A 237 -0.51 2.71 1.38
CA PHE A 237 -1.94 2.75 1.07
C PHE A 237 -2.61 4.08 1.43
N GLY A 238 -1.85 5.13 1.74
CA GLY A 238 -2.35 6.49 1.86
C GLY A 238 -3.06 6.85 3.17
N TYR A 239 -2.82 6.08 4.24
CA TYR A 239 -3.33 6.33 5.59
C TYR A 239 -2.36 7.09 6.50
N LEU A 240 -1.07 7.07 6.17
CA LEU A 240 -0.04 7.94 6.73
C LEU A 240 0.77 8.55 5.57
N GLN A 241 1.52 9.61 5.85
CA GLN A 241 2.40 10.25 4.87
C GLN A 241 3.84 10.29 5.39
N LYS A 242 4.80 9.78 4.62
CA LYS A 242 6.21 9.82 4.96
C LYS A 242 6.76 11.25 4.84
N GLU A 243 7.64 11.66 5.76
CA GLU A 243 8.23 13.03 5.84
C GLU A 243 8.75 13.58 4.50
N GLU A 244 9.42 12.73 3.74
CA GLU A 244 10.02 13.08 2.44
C GLU A 244 8.96 13.51 1.41
N GLU A 245 7.78 12.88 1.47
CA GLU A 245 6.66 13.17 0.59
C GLU A 245 5.95 14.46 1.01
N GLN A 246 5.98 14.80 2.30
CA GLN A 246 5.41 16.04 2.82
C GLN A 246 6.27 17.26 2.45
N LEU A 247 7.59 17.09 2.42
CA LEU A 247 8.52 18.17 2.07
C LEU A 247 8.70 18.36 0.55
N GLY A 248 8.17 17.46 -0.28
CA GLY A 248 8.28 17.54 -1.74
C GLY A 248 9.70 17.30 -2.28
N LEU A 249 10.60 16.72 -1.46
CA LEU A 249 12.04 16.59 -1.74
C LEU A 249 12.41 15.31 -2.51
N PHE A 250 11.61 14.89 -3.50
CA PHE A 250 11.80 13.58 -4.16
C PHE A 250 13.14 13.42 -4.88
N GLU A 251 13.70 14.50 -5.44
CA GLU A 251 14.90 14.41 -6.29
C GLU A 251 16.23 14.46 -5.55
N GLU A 252 16.27 15.04 -4.34
CA GLU A 252 17.53 15.14 -3.57
C GLU A 252 17.86 13.84 -2.81
N LEU A 253 16.95 12.86 -2.84
CA LEU A 253 16.94 11.73 -1.94
C LEU A 253 17.56 10.45 -2.47
N GLU A 254 17.65 10.26 -3.79
CA GLU A 254 18.34 9.10 -4.38
C GLU A 254 19.82 9.02 -3.95
N ASN A 255 20.41 10.17 -3.57
CA ASN A 255 21.78 10.29 -3.09
C ASN A 255 21.93 10.17 -1.56
N SER A 256 20.85 10.13 -0.79
CA SER A 256 20.89 10.05 0.68
C SER A 256 20.67 8.63 1.19
N ARG A 257 21.57 7.70 0.81
CA ARG A 257 21.56 6.30 1.29
C ARG A 257 21.82 6.13 2.79
N ASN A 258 21.80 7.21 3.58
CA ASN A 258 22.27 7.24 4.96
C ASN A 258 21.32 7.95 5.95
N ARG A 259 20.05 8.22 5.59
CA ARG A 259 19.07 8.63 6.62
C ARG A 259 18.73 7.43 7.49
N ASN A 260 18.75 7.63 8.80
CA ASN A 260 18.39 6.61 9.78
C ASN A 260 16.91 6.21 9.56
N ARG A 261 16.68 5.07 8.89
CA ARG A 261 15.36 4.53 8.57
C ARG A 261 14.46 4.44 9.80
N ASP A 262 15.03 4.22 10.97
CA ASP A 262 14.27 4.07 12.21
C ASP A 262 13.69 5.39 12.73
N ASN A 263 14.27 6.53 12.31
CA ASN A 263 13.83 7.87 12.72
C ASN A 263 12.98 8.57 11.64
N CYS A 264 12.64 7.88 10.56
CA CYS A 264 11.76 8.44 9.54
C CYS A 264 10.37 8.70 10.12
N ARG A 265 9.83 9.90 9.92
CA ARG A 265 8.51 10.29 10.43
C ARG A 265 7.40 9.91 9.45
N TYR A 266 6.34 9.33 10.00
CA TYR A 266 5.09 9.02 9.30
C TYR A 266 3.97 9.87 9.90
N PHE A 267 3.46 10.80 9.12
CA PHE A 267 2.51 11.84 9.53
C PHE A 267 1.06 11.40 9.35
N TYR A 268 0.23 11.88 10.26
CA TYR A 268 -1.22 11.78 10.17
C TYR A 268 -1.76 12.61 9.01
N ILE A 269 -2.75 12.06 8.29
CA ILE A 269 -3.42 12.75 7.18
C ILE A 269 -4.76 13.30 7.67
N LYS A 270 -4.77 14.60 7.99
CA LYS A 270 -5.97 15.29 8.50
C LYS A 270 -7.16 15.26 7.55
N ASP A 271 -6.88 15.25 6.24
CA ASP A 271 -7.90 15.29 5.18
C ASP A 271 -8.84 14.07 5.19
N ILE A 272 -8.41 12.96 5.80
CA ILE A 272 -9.18 11.70 5.88
C ILE A 272 -9.52 11.33 7.33
N ASP A 273 -9.51 12.30 8.25
CA ASP A 273 -9.75 12.03 9.68
C ASP A 273 -11.10 11.35 9.93
N TYR A 274 -12.15 11.76 9.20
CA TYR A 274 -13.46 11.12 9.28
C TYR A 274 -13.40 9.64 8.91
N GLN A 275 -12.75 9.30 7.79
CA GLN A 275 -12.60 7.92 7.33
C GLN A 275 -11.73 7.09 8.30
N ILE A 276 -10.67 7.69 8.84
CA ILE A 276 -9.86 7.02 9.86
C ILE A 276 -10.71 6.75 11.11
N GLN A 277 -11.54 7.71 11.56
CA GLN A 277 -12.45 7.48 12.68
C GLN A 277 -13.45 6.35 12.40
N GLU A 278 -13.99 6.26 11.18
CA GLU A 278 -14.89 5.19 10.78
C GLU A 278 -14.19 3.81 10.82
N LEU A 279 -12.95 3.72 10.33
CA LEU A 279 -12.14 2.49 10.43
C LEU A 279 -11.87 2.09 11.88
N LEU A 280 -11.62 3.07 12.75
CA LEU A 280 -11.29 2.84 14.16
C LEU A 280 -12.52 2.41 14.97
N ASN A 281 -13.61 3.17 14.85
CA ASN A 281 -14.79 3.09 15.74
C ASN A 281 -16.01 2.42 15.09
N GLY A 282 -15.95 2.13 13.79
CA GLY A 282 -17.02 1.46 13.07
C GLY A 282 -17.27 0.03 13.56
N THR A 283 -18.50 -0.44 13.37
CA THR A 283 -18.86 -1.84 13.57
C THR A 283 -18.66 -2.59 12.27
N TRP A 284 -17.80 -3.61 12.28
CA TRP A 284 -17.38 -4.32 11.08
C TRP A 284 -17.61 -5.82 11.24
N SER A 285 -17.94 -6.51 10.15
CA SER A 285 -18.09 -7.97 10.16
C SER A 285 -16.74 -8.66 10.37
N GLU A 286 -16.75 -9.77 11.11
CA GLU A 286 -15.60 -10.69 11.19
C GLU A 286 -15.50 -11.58 9.94
N ASN A 287 -16.59 -11.72 9.16
CA ASN A 287 -16.56 -12.41 7.89
C ASN A 287 -15.89 -11.51 6.83
N SER A 288 -14.83 -12.02 6.20
CA SER A 288 -14.04 -11.25 5.23
C SER A 288 -14.84 -10.75 4.02
N SER A 289 -15.82 -11.52 3.54
CA SER A 289 -16.63 -11.13 2.39
C SER A 289 -17.59 -10.00 2.76
N ASP A 290 -18.29 -10.15 3.87
CA ASP A 290 -19.21 -9.13 4.38
C ASP A 290 -18.44 -7.84 4.75
N LEU A 291 -17.24 -7.98 5.34
CA LEU A 291 -16.36 -6.86 5.65
C LEU A 291 -16.03 -6.05 4.41
N LEU A 292 -15.60 -6.71 3.32
CA LEU A 292 -15.28 -6.03 2.07
C LEU A 292 -16.52 -5.36 1.47
N GLU A 293 -17.69 -5.99 1.55
CA GLU A 293 -18.94 -5.38 1.10
C GLU A 293 -19.30 -4.13 1.92
N MET A 294 -19.11 -4.17 3.25
CA MET A 294 -19.30 -3.01 4.12
C MET A 294 -18.34 -1.87 3.79
N ILE A 295 -17.05 -2.17 3.61
CA ILE A 295 -16.04 -1.18 3.22
C ILE A 295 -16.37 -0.58 1.85
N HIS A 296 -16.74 -1.41 0.88
CA HIS A 296 -17.09 -0.96 -0.45
C HIS A 296 -18.29 -0.01 -0.47
N LYS A 297 -19.23 -0.17 0.47
CA LYS A 297 -20.37 0.74 0.65
C LYS A 297 -20.06 2.01 1.43
N SER A 298 -18.91 2.08 2.09
CA SER A 298 -18.42 3.29 2.77
C SER A 298 -17.79 4.28 1.77
N ASP A 299 -17.51 5.51 2.21
CA ASP A 299 -16.81 6.50 1.40
C ASP A 299 -15.28 6.44 1.54
N ILE A 300 -14.75 5.47 2.30
CA ILE A 300 -13.33 5.37 2.67
C ILE A 300 -12.43 5.37 1.43
N SER A 301 -12.72 4.50 0.47
CA SER A 301 -11.90 4.34 -0.74
C SER A 301 -11.81 5.64 -1.56
N SER A 302 -12.95 6.30 -1.74
CA SER A 302 -13.05 7.54 -2.49
C SER A 302 -12.27 8.66 -1.81
N SER A 303 -12.46 8.86 -0.50
CA SER A 303 -11.81 9.93 0.25
C SER A 303 -10.29 9.76 0.34
N VAL A 304 -9.81 8.55 0.61
CA VAL A 304 -8.36 8.25 0.65
C VAL A 304 -7.72 8.45 -0.73
N THR A 305 -8.37 7.96 -1.79
CA THR A 305 -7.89 8.14 -3.17
C THR A 305 -7.82 9.63 -3.52
N MET A 306 -8.90 10.38 -3.31
CA MET A 306 -8.95 11.82 -3.61
C MET A 306 -7.91 12.61 -2.82
N SER A 307 -7.77 12.31 -1.54
CA SER A 307 -6.78 12.95 -0.68
C SER A 307 -5.35 12.70 -1.17
N SER A 308 -5.05 11.47 -1.61
CA SER A 308 -3.76 11.13 -2.26
C SER A 308 -3.54 11.92 -3.55
N THR A 309 -4.52 11.93 -4.45
CA THR A 309 -4.44 12.66 -5.72
C THR A 309 -4.21 14.17 -5.51
N LEU A 310 -4.93 14.78 -4.56
CA LEU A 310 -4.76 16.21 -4.24
C LEU A 310 -3.36 16.53 -3.71
N ARG A 311 -2.84 15.71 -2.78
CA ARG A 311 -1.46 15.87 -2.28
C ARG A 311 -0.43 15.77 -3.40
N LYS A 312 -0.60 14.81 -4.32
CA LYS A 312 0.28 14.71 -5.50
C LYS A 312 0.21 15.99 -6.34
N ASN A 313 -0.99 16.40 -6.75
CA ASN A 313 -1.23 17.59 -7.60
C ASN A 313 -0.69 18.91 -7.03
N SER A 314 -0.44 19.00 -5.72
CA SER A 314 0.08 20.22 -5.07
C SER A 314 1.58 20.48 -5.30
N ARG A 315 2.30 19.56 -5.95
CA ARG A 315 3.75 19.69 -6.21
C ARG A 315 4.04 20.71 -7.33
N PRO A 316 5.01 21.64 -7.16
CA PRO A 316 5.28 22.70 -8.14
C PRO A 316 5.52 22.21 -9.58
N ARG A 317 6.30 21.14 -9.75
CA ARG A 317 6.58 20.56 -11.07
C ARG A 317 5.35 19.95 -11.74
N GLN A 318 4.42 19.42 -10.96
CA GLN A 318 3.17 18.89 -11.48
C GLN A 318 2.27 19.98 -12.06
N GLN A 319 2.35 21.21 -11.54
CA GLN A 319 1.63 22.36 -12.12
C GLN A 319 2.22 22.76 -13.47
N GLN A 320 3.56 22.74 -13.60
CA GLN A 320 4.24 23.01 -14.86
C GLN A 320 3.93 21.93 -15.90
N PHE A 321 4.07 20.66 -15.53
CA PHE A 321 3.67 19.51 -16.37
C PHE A 321 2.22 19.63 -16.87
N ARG A 322 1.29 19.99 -15.97
CA ARG A 322 -0.12 20.23 -16.35
C ARG A 322 -0.26 21.34 -17.38
N HIS A 323 0.43 22.47 -17.18
CA HIS A 323 0.38 23.61 -18.09
C HIS A 323 0.88 23.23 -19.48
N ASP A 324 2.04 22.59 -19.55
CA ASP A 324 2.68 22.21 -20.81
C ASP A 324 1.82 21.18 -21.56
N LEU A 325 1.33 20.15 -20.86
CA LEU A 325 0.48 19.11 -21.44
C LEU A 325 -0.85 19.65 -21.98
N LEU A 326 -1.54 20.53 -21.23
CA LEU A 326 -2.82 21.12 -21.68
C LEU A 326 -2.63 22.14 -22.80
N SER A 327 -1.46 22.77 -22.89
CA SER A 327 -1.11 23.65 -24.01
C SER A 327 -0.90 22.86 -25.31
N ALA A 328 -0.31 21.66 -25.22
CA ALA A 328 -0.11 20.78 -26.36
C ALA A 328 -1.39 20.01 -26.76
N VAL A 329 -2.17 19.56 -25.78
CA VAL A 329 -3.37 18.73 -25.97
C VAL A 329 -4.53 19.29 -25.13
N PRO A 330 -5.30 20.26 -25.65
CA PRO A 330 -6.34 20.96 -24.90
C PRO A 330 -7.68 20.18 -24.86
N ARG A 331 -7.63 18.86 -24.79
CA ARG A 331 -8.83 17.99 -24.76
C ARG A 331 -8.57 16.64 -24.13
N CYS A 332 -9.62 16.03 -23.59
CA CYS A 332 -9.57 14.63 -23.20
C CYS A 332 -9.59 13.71 -24.43
N PRO A 333 -8.61 12.81 -24.65
CA PRO A 333 -8.58 11.92 -25.81
C PRO A 333 -9.66 10.83 -25.77
N ILE A 334 -10.18 10.52 -24.57
CA ILE A 334 -11.25 9.51 -24.38
C ILE A 334 -12.64 10.11 -24.63
N THR A 335 -12.91 11.30 -24.08
CA THR A 335 -14.26 11.89 -24.10
C THR A 335 -14.43 13.03 -25.10
N GLY A 336 -13.33 13.58 -25.62
CA GLY A 336 -13.32 14.76 -26.48
C GLY A 336 -13.57 16.09 -25.76
N VAL A 337 -13.81 16.09 -24.44
CA VAL A 337 -14.10 17.30 -23.67
C VAL A 337 -12.93 18.28 -23.70
N THR A 338 -13.22 19.55 -23.98
CA THR A 338 -12.25 20.66 -24.12
C THR A 338 -12.35 21.70 -23.00
N VAL A 339 -13.16 21.45 -21.97
CA VAL A 339 -13.38 22.38 -20.84
C VAL A 339 -12.21 22.30 -19.86
N PRO A 340 -11.31 23.30 -19.78
CA PRO A 340 -10.08 23.20 -19.00
C PRO A 340 -10.29 22.92 -17.51
N GLU A 341 -11.39 23.42 -16.94
CA GLU A 341 -11.75 23.30 -15.52
C GLU A 341 -12.00 21.84 -15.09
N VAL A 342 -12.43 20.98 -16.03
CA VAL A 342 -12.70 19.56 -15.73
C VAL A 342 -11.60 18.62 -16.22
N LEU A 343 -10.56 19.15 -16.87
CA LEU A 343 -9.40 18.38 -17.32
C LEU A 343 -8.35 18.28 -16.21
N GLN A 344 -7.74 17.12 -16.08
CA GLN A 344 -6.63 16.79 -15.19
C GLN A 344 -5.46 16.25 -16.01
N ALA A 345 -4.22 16.51 -15.56
CA ALA A 345 -3.02 15.99 -16.22
C ALA A 345 -2.66 14.66 -15.56
N ALA A 346 -3.05 13.56 -16.20
CA ALA A 346 -2.80 12.21 -15.72
C ALA A 346 -1.43 11.73 -16.17
N HIS A 347 -0.61 11.23 -15.25
CA HIS A 347 0.59 10.50 -15.63
C HIS A 347 0.20 9.09 -16.09
N ILE A 348 0.76 8.63 -17.20
CA ILE A 348 0.53 7.27 -17.70
C ILE A 348 1.29 6.30 -16.80
N LYS A 349 2.62 6.46 -16.71
CA LYS A 349 3.49 5.81 -15.74
C LYS A 349 3.70 6.76 -14.55
N PRO A 350 3.26 6.41 -13.33
CA PRO A 350 3.41 7.30 -12.19
C PRO A 350 4.87 7.53 -11.79
N HIS A 351 5.16 8.71 -11.26
CA HIS A 351 6.49 9.08 -10.76
C HIS A 351 7.03 8.10 -9.70
N SER A 352 6.16 7.60 -8.81
CA SER A 352 6.52 6.59 -7.79
C SER A 352 7.12 5.31 -8.38
N TYR A 353 6.91 5.06 -9.68
CA TYR A 353 7.41 3.91 -10.42
C TYR A 353 8.43 4.29 -11.50
N GLY A 354 9.03 5.48 -11.40
CA GLY A 354 10.02 5.97 -12.35
C GLY A 354 9.42 6.35 -13.70
N GLY A 355 8.22 6.93 -13.70
CA GLY A 355 7.69 7.67 -14.85
C GLY A 355 8.24 9.10 -14.86
N PRO A 356 8.71 9.62 -16.00
CA PRO A 356 9.22 10.98 -16.09
C PRO A 356 8.08 12.01 -16.01
N GLU A 357 8.40 13.23 -15.58
CA GLU A 357 7.50 14.39 -15.63
C GLU A 357 7.55 15.07 -17.01
N GLU A 358 7.47 14.25 -18.07
CA GLU A 358 7.53 14.68 -19.47
C GLU A 358 6.16 14.53 -20.14
N MET A 359 5.83 15.42 -21.08
CA MET A 359 4.51 15.47 -21.72
C MET A 359 4.13 14.17 -22.44
N ASP A 360 5.10 13.40 -22.91
CA ASP A 360 4.88 12.11 -23.58
C ASP A 360 4.40 11.00 -22.62
N ASN A 361 4.60 11.19 -21.31
CA ASN A 361 4.06 10.40 -20.21
C ASN A 361 2.75 10.98 -19.66
N GLY A 362 2.12 11.93 -20.35
CA GLY A 362 0.92 12.62 -19.92
C GLY A 362 -0.32 12.39 -20.78
N LEU A 363 -1.48 12.27 -20.14
CA LEU A 363 -2.79 12.36 -20.79
C LEU A 363 -3.67 13.40 -20.10
N PRO A 364 -4.21 14.40 -20.83
CA PRO A 364 -5.29 15.22 -20.32
C PRO A 364 -6.54 14.35 -20.19
N LEU A 365 -7.04 14.10 -18.99
CA LEU A 365 -8.24 13.31 -18.78
C LEU A 365 -9.33 14.14 -18.09
N ARG A 366 -10.59 13.90 -18.44
CA ARG A 366 -11.71 14.42 -17.63
C ARG A 366 -11.58 13.84 -16.22
N ALA A 367 -11.87 14.64 -15.19
CA ALA A 367 -11.55 14.28 -13.81
C ALA A 367 -12.07 12.90 -13.37
N ASP A 368 -13.30 12.54 -13.74
CA ASP A 368 -13.88 11.21 -13.50
C ASP A 368 -13.10 10.07 -14.20
N ILE A 369 -12.73 10.27 -15.46
CA ILE A 369 -11.92 9.33 -16.25
C ILE A 369 -10.52 9.18 -15.66
N HIS A 370 -9.92 10.28 -15.19
CA HIS A 370 -8.65 10.23 -14.48
C HIS A 370 -8.75 9.40 -13.20
N CYS A 371 -9.78 9.63 -12.38
CA CYS A 371 -10.01 8.85 -11.16
C CYS A 371 -10.16 7.36 -11.47
N LEU A 372 -10.91 6.97 -12.51
CA LEU A 372 -11.03 5.58 -12.93
C LEU A 372 -9.69 4.99 -13.41
N PHE A 373 -8.90 5.79 -14.13
CA PHE A 373 -7.60 5.38 -14.65
C PHE A 373 -6.58 5.13 -13.52
N ASP A 374 -6.54 6.02 -12.52
CA ASP A 374 -5.67 5.88 -11.34
C ASP A 374 -6.11 4.77 -10.39
N ALA A 375 -7.42 4.57 -10.25
CA ALA A 375 -7.98 3.44 -9.51
C ALA A 375 -7.78 2.08 -10.21
N GLY A 376 -7.29 2.06 -11.46
CA GLY A 376 -7.15 0.83 -12.27
C GLY A 376 -8.48 0.25 -12.79
N LEU A 377 -9.57 0.99 -12.62
CA LEU A 377 -10.92 0.63 -13.07
C LEU A 377 -11.11 0.87 -14.58
N LEU A 378 -10.29 1.73 -15.17
CA LEU A 378 -10.19 1.98 -16.60
C LEU A 378 -8.74 1.76 -17.05
N SER A 379 -8.53 0.96 -18.09
CA SER A 379 -7.22 0.80 -18.71
C SER A 379 -7.30 0.95 -20.23
N LEU A 380 -6.17 1.35 -20.83
CA LEU A 380 -6.04 1.54 -22.27
C LEU A 380 -5.26 0.36 -22.83
N GLU A 381 -5.93 -0.58 -23.50
CA GLU A 381 -5.30 -1.72 -24.15
C GLU A 381 -4.75 -1.30 -25.53
N PRO A 382 -3.43 -1.33 -25.77
CA PRO A 382 -2.85 -0.95 -27.05
C PRO A 382 -3.22 -1.92 -28.18
N ILE A 383 -3.61 -1.39 -29.34
CA ILE A 383 -3.95 -2.17 -30.53
C ILE A 383 -2.71 -2.29 -31.43
N GLY A 384 -2.06 -3.45 -31.38
CA GLY A 384 -0.85 -3.73 -32.16
C GLY A 384 0.25 -2.72 -31.87
N ASN A 385 0.89 -2.22 -32.94
CA ASN A 385 1.92 -1.17 -32.86
C ASN A 385 1.37 0.22 -33.29
N THR A 386 0.07 0.46 -33.10
CA THR A 386 -0.57 1.74 -33.40
C THR A 386 -0.73 2.61 -32.14
N ARG A 387 -1.22 3.84 -32.30
CA ARG A 387 -1.67 4.71 -31.19
C ARG A 387 -3.13 4.48 -30.79
N LEU A 388 -3.80 3.51 -31.41
CA LEU A 388 -5.17 3.17 -31.06
C LEU A 388 -5.17 2.30 -29.81
N CYS A 389 -6.07 2.60 -28.88
CA CYS A 389 -6.29 1.78 -27.70
C CYS A 389 -7.76 1.43 -27.54
N HIS A 390 -8.06 0.23 -27.06
CA HIS A 390 -9.37 -0.14 -26.55
C HIS A 390 -9.51 0.30 -25.08
N ILE A 391 -10.70 0.76 -24.70
CA ILE A 391 -11.02 0.98 -23.29
C ILE A 391 -11.47 -0.35 -22.68
N GLU A 392 -10.77 -0.78 -21.64
CA GLU A 392 -11.23 -1.84 -20.76
C GLU A 392 -11.72 -1.25 -19.43
N LEU A 393 -12.94 -1.63 -19.04
CA LEU A 393 -13.53 -1.28 -17.76
C LEU A 393 -13.59 -2.50 -16.84
N ARG A 394 -13.29 -2.28 -15.56
CA ARG A 394 -13.35 -3.30 -14.50
C ARG A 394 -14.42 -2.95 -13.48
N GLY A 395 -15.10 -3.99 -12.98
CA GLY A 395 -16.23 -3.85 -12.05
C GLY A 395 -17.56 -3.59 -12.76
N ASP A 396 -18.63 -4.24 -12.29
CA ASP A 396 -19.94 -4.20 -12.94
C ASP A 396 -20.59 -2.81 -12.83
N GLN A 397 -20.42 -2.13 -11.70
CA GLN A 397 -20.94 -0.77 -11.53
C GLN A 397 -20.29 0.23 -12.48
N VAL A 398 -18.97 0.15 -12.69
CA VAL A 398 -18.25 1.01 -13.64
C VAL A 398 -18.74 0.73 -15.06
N LYS A 399 -18.82 -0.55 -15.44
CA LYS A 399 -19.35 -0.95 -16.76
C LYS A 399 -20.76 -0.43 -17.01
N ASN A 400 -21.63 -0.46 -16.00
CA ASN A 400 -23.02 0.03 -16.15
C ASN A 400 -23.10 1.55 -16.30
N ASN A 401 -22.29 2.30 -15.53
CA ASN A 401 -22.34 3.77 -15.51
C ASN A 401 -21.53 4.43 -16.64
N TYR A 402 -20.54 3.72 -17.19
CA TYR A 402 -19.67 4.18 -18.28
C TYR A 402 -19.79 3.28 -19.52
N HIS A 403 -20.96 2.67 -19.72
CA HIS A 403 -21.22 1.68 -20.78
C HIS A 403 -20.94 2.25 -22.17
N GLU A 404 -21.07 3.56 -22.35
CA GLU A 404 -20.76 4.26 -23.59
C GLU A 404 -19.28 4.21 -23.97
N LEU A 405 -18.38 3.85 -23.06
CA LEU A 405 -16.95 3.68 -23.33
C LEU A 405 -16.60 2.24 -23.76
N ILE A 406 -17.48 1.27 -23.50
CA ILE A 406 -17.22 -0.15 -23.77
C ILE A 406 -17.08 -0.39 -25.27
N GLY A 407 -16.00 -1.08 -25.66
CA GLY A 407 -15.74 -1.48 -27.05
C GLY A 407 -15.33 -0.32 -27.97
N LYS A 408 -15.14 0.89 -27.43
CA LYS A 408 -14.60 2.01 -28.19
C LYS A 408 -13.09 1.90 -28.32
N ALA A 409 -12.60 2.19 -29.51
CA ALA A 409 -11.20 2.50 -29.76
C ALA A 409 -11.04 4.01 -29.92
N PHE A 410 -9.94 4.55 -29.40
CA PHE A 410 -9.60 5.97 -29.53
C PHE A 410 -8.11 6.10 -29.83
N GLU A 411 -7.76 7.15 -30.57
CA GLU A 411 -6.38 7.46 -30.88
C GLU A 411 -5.78 8.34 -29.79
N LEU A 412 -4.64 7.92 -29.25
CA LEU A 412 -3.87 8.73 -28.31
C LEU A 412 -3.18 9.90 -29.02
N PRO A 413 -2.95 11.03 -28.33
CA PRO A 413 -2.21 12.16 -28.88
C PRO A 413 -0.86 11.74 -29.46
N GLU A 414 -0.40 12.40 -30.53
CA GLU A 414 0.85 12.01 -31.20
C GLU A 414 2.08 12.05 -30.31
N ILE A 415 2.07 12.96 -29.34
CA ILE A 415 3.13 13.12 -28.33
C ILE A 415 3.21 11.92 -27.37
N THR A 416 2.18 11.06 -27.31
CA THR A 416 2.07 10.02 -26.29
C THR A 416 3.07 8.89 -26.54
N ASN A 417 3.87 8.58 -25.54
CA ASN A 417 4.79 7.47 -25.58
C ASN A 417 4.07 6.14 -25.28
N MET A 418 3.95 5.30 -26.31
CA MET A 418 3.24 4.03 -26.23
C MET A 418 3.91 2.99 -25.33
N GLU A 419 5.19 3.16 -24.97
CA GLU A 419 5.84 2.28 -23.99
C GLU A 419 5.25 2.49 -22.60
N TYR A 420 4.96 3.73 -22.20
CA TYR A 420 4.29 4.02 -20.93
C TYR A 420 2.85 3.51 -20.93
N VAL A 421 2.14 3.58 -22.06
CA VAL A 421 0.77 3.05 -22.18
C VAL A 421 0.77 1.53 -22.02
N LYS A 422 1.68 0.82 -22.71
CA LYS A 422 1.86 -0.64 -22.55
C LYS A 422 2.20 -0.99 -21.11
N TRP A 423 3.13 -0.26 -20.51
CA TRP A 423 3.50 -0.43 -19.11
C TRP A 423 2.30 -0.27 -18.18
N ARG A 424 1.51 0.80 -18.36
CA ARG A 424 0.34 1.10 -17.52
C ARG A 424 -0.77 0.08 -17.71
N TYR A 425 -0.95 -0.46 -18.91
CA TYR A 425 -1.88 -1.57 -19.14
C TYR A 425 -1.46 -2.85 -18.40
N GLU A 426 -0.17 -3.18 -18.38
CA GLU A 426 0.35 -4.33 -17.63
C GLU A 426 0.36 -4.11 -16.11
N ASN A 427 0.39 -2.85 -15.67
CA ASN A 427 0.50 -2.40 -14.29
C ASN A 427 -0.68 -1.52 -13.86
N TYR A 428 -1.89 -1.80 -14.33
CA TYR A 428 -3.05 -0.92 -14.13
C TYR A 428 -3.44 -0.73 -12.66
N LEU A 429 -3.08 -1.68 -11.78
CA LEU A 429 -3.24 -1.54 -10.32
C LEU A 429 -2.22 -0.58 -9.70
N LEU A 430 -1.17 -0.17 -10.40
CA LEU A 430 -0.13 0.70 -9.86
C LEU A 430 -0.39 2.16 -10.22
N GLY A 431 -1.66 2.50 -10.40
CA GLY A 431 -2.06 3.78 -10.95
C GLY A 431 -2.17 4.93 -9.97
N ALA A 432 -2.20 4.62 -8.67
CA ALA A 432 -2.64 5.53 -7.62
C ALA A 432 -1.53 6.32 -6.96
#